data_AF-A0A1X0QPR1-F1
#
_entry.id   AF-A0A1X0QPR1-F1
#
_cell.length_a   1.000
_cell.length_b   1.000
_cell.length_c   1.000
_cell.angle_alpha   90.00
_cell.angle_beta   90.00
_cell.angle_gamma   90.00
#
_symmetry.space_group_name_H-M   'P 1'
#
loop_
_entity.id
_entity.type
_entity.pdbx_description
1 polymer ?
#
loop_
_entity_poly.entity_id
_entity_poly.type
_entity_poly.pdbx_seq_one_letter_code
_entity_poly.pdbx_strand_id
1 'polypeptide(L)'
;SKPNDENKAYLVNFFDENLSAIIQDAVEDLTKSFESLEIKKSRVVGSMKEKCNLSVKVVTCHLMVRNSNTTLEACIQFVEEWLQKGMLYIQNCVFLDKSGFDINMRHSRA
;
A
#
# COMPACT_ATOMS: atom_id res chain seq x y z
N SER A 1 27.22 5.60 -13.72
CA SER A 1 27.65 4.75 -12.60
C SER A 1 26.80 3.47 -12.51
N LYS A 2 27.41 2.30 -12.34
CA LYS A 2 26.71 1.01 -12.08
C LYS A 2 26.45 0.95 -10.56
N PRO A 3 25.21 0.72 -10.09
CA PRO A 3 24.95 0.58 -8.66
C PRO A 3 25.62 -0.70 -8.13
N ASN A 4 26.44 -0.57 -7.09
CA ASN A 4 27.22 -1.63 -6.42
C ASN A 4 26.31 -2.52 -5.52
N ASP A 5 26.79 -3.66 -5.04
CA ASP A 5 26.04 -4.52 -4.10
C ASP A 5 25.71 -3.80 -2.77
N GLU A 6 26.53 -2.82 -2.38
CA GLU A 6 26.27 -1.92 -1.26
C GLU A 6 24.98 -1.09 -1.46
N ASN A 7 24.72 -0.62 -2.69
CA ASN A 7 23.52 0.16 -3.01
C ASN A 7 22.25 -0.70 -2.93
N LYS A 8 22.37 -2.02 -3.13
CA LYS A 8 21.25 -2.96 -2.99
C LYS A 8 20.88 -3.13 -1.52
N ALA A 9 21.86 -3.42 -0.66
CA ALA A 9 21.62 -3.56 0.78
C ALA A 9 21.03 -2.27 1.36
N TYR A 10 21.56 -1.12 0.93
CA TYR A 10 21.06 0.18 1.32
C TYR A 10 19.57 0.39 0.96
N LEU A 11 19.21 0.13 -0.30
CA LEU A 11 17.83 0.29 -0.77
C LEU A 11 16.85 -0.63 -0.04
N VAL A 12 17.24 -1.87 0.26
CA VAL A 12 16.39 -2.81 1.00
C VAL A 12 16.16 -2.30 2.42
N ASN A 13 17.23 -1.96 3.15
CA ASN A 13 17.11 -1.46 4.52
C ASN A 13 16.28 -0.17 4.58
N PHE A 14 16.47 0.75 3.63
CA PHE A 14 15.72 2.01 3.57
C PHE A 14 14.20 1.78 3.52
N PHE A 15 13.73 0.83 2.69
CA PHE A 15 12.30 0.54 2.56
C PHE A 15 11.76 -0.36 3.68
N ASP A 16 12.60 -1.21 4.28
CA ASP A 16 12.21 -1.98 5.47
C ASP A 16 11.98 -1.09 6.68
N GLU A 17 12.79 -0.04 6.85
CA GLU A 17 12.63 0.95 7.93
C GLU A 17 11.51 1.97 7.63
N ASN A 18 11.24 2.24 6.34
CA ASN A 18 10.28 3.25 5.91
C ASN A 18 9.25 2.67 4.92
N LEU A 19 8.30 1.88 5.43
CA LEU A 19 7.29 1.19 4.61
C LEU A 19 6.40 2.13 3.76
N SER A 20 6.26 3.40 4.15
CA SER A 20 5.49 4.40 3.41
C SER A 20 6.35 5.26 2.47
N ALA A 21 7.67 5.03 2.42
CA ALA A 21 8.56 5.82 1.59
C ALA A 21 8.23 5.66 0.11
N ILE A 22 8.32 6.76 -0.62
CA ILE A 22 8.19 6.76 -2.06
C ILE A 22 9.56 6.67 -2.71
N ILE A 23 9.59 6.33 -4.00
CA ILE A 23 10.83 6.24 -4.79
C ILE A 23 11.62 7.57 -4.74
N GLN A 24 10.92 8.70 -4.61
CA GLN A 24 11.57 10.01 -4.50
C GLN A 24 12.41 10.12 -3.23
N ASP A 25 11.89 9.66 -2.10
CA ASP A 25 12.60 9.65 -0.83
C ASP A 25 13.88 8.81 -0.92
N ALA A 26 13.78 7.62 -1.55
CA ALA A 26 14.93 6.76 -1.79
C ALA A 26 15.99 7.42 -2.69
N VAL A 27 15.59 8.19 -3.71
CA VAL A 27 16.52 8.92 -4.59
C VAL A 27 17.26 10.00 -3.81
N GLU A 28 16.53 10.78 -3.00
CA GLU A 28 17.11 11.85 -2.20
C GLU A 28 18.06 11.30 -1.13
N ASP A 29 17.67 10.21 -0.48
CA ASP A 29 18.46 9.55 0.56
C ASP A 29 19.73 8.91 0.00
N LEU A 30 19.64 8.22 -1.14
CA LEU A 30 20.82 7.74 -1.88
C LEU A 30 21.75 8.87 -2.34
N THR A 31 21.19 10.00 -2.79
CA THR A 31 22.01 11.13 -3.26
C THR A 31 22.73 11.80 -2.09
N LYS A 32 22.10 11.86 -0.92
CA LYS A 32 22.71 12.38 0.32
C LYS A 32 23.81 11.46 0.85
N SER A 33 23.55 10.16 0.90
CA SER A 33 24.48 9.17 1.46
C SER A 33 25.71 8.92 0.58
N PHE A 34 25.64 9.28 -0.70
CA PHE A 34 26.75 9.20 -1.64
C PHE A 34 26.94 10.56 -2.32
N GLU A 35 27.68 11.48 -1.69
CA GLU A 35 27.86 12.91 -2.05
C GLU A 35 28.31 13.20 -3.52
N SER A 36 28.57 12.18 -4.34
CA SER A 36 28.92 12.32 -5.77
C SER A 36 27.93 11.64 -6.72
N LEU A 37 26.81 11.13 -6.21
CA LEU A 37 25.94 10.22 -6.94
C LEU A 37 24.70 10.94 -7.48
N GLU A 38 24.80 11.53 -8.67
CA GLU A 38 23.61 12.01 -9.39
C GLU A 38 22.89 10.82 -10.06
N ILE A 39 21.85 10.31 -9.41
CA ILE A 39 21.05 9.19 -9.92
C ILE A 39 19.66 9.66 -10.33
N LYS A 40 19.27 9.30 -11.56
CA LYS A 40 17.91 9.47 -12.04
C LYS A 40 16.95 8.50 -11.35
N LYS A 41 15.74 8.97 -11.06
CA LYS A 41 14.64 8.15 -10.51
C LYS A 41 14.41 6.84 -11.28
N SER A 42 14.42 6.88 -12.62
CA SER A 42 14.27 5.68 -13.45
C SER A 42 15.35 4.62 -13.22
N ARG A 43 16.57 5.06 -12.88
CA ARG A 43 17.70 4.16 -12.56
C ARG A 43 17.53 3.50 -11.20
N VAL A 44 16.96 4.20 -10.20
CA VAL A 44 16.57 3.60 -8.92
C VAL A 44 15.50 2.55 -9.14
N VAL A 45 14.43 2.87 -9.88
CA VAL A 45 13.35 1.91 -10.18
C VAL A 45 13.88 0.66 -10.90
N GLY A 46 14.73 0.83 -11.91
CA GLY A 46 15.38 -0.30 -12.58
C GLY A 46 16.22 -1.14 -11.62
N SER A 47 16.99 -0.50 -10.74
CA SER A 47 17.83 -1.20 -9.75
C SER A 47 17.01 -1.93 -8.69
N MET A 48 15.90 -1.35 -8.23
CA MET A 48 14.95 -1.99 -7.33
C MET A 48 14.39 -3.28 -7.95
N LYS A 49 13.94 -3.21 -9.22
CA LYS A 49 13.34 -4.33 -9.92
C LYS A 49 14.36 -5.41 -10.29
N GLU A 50 15.49 -5.03 -10.85
CA GLU A 50 16.48 -5.96 -11.43
C GLU A 50 17.44 -6.56 -10.39
N LYS A 51 17.77 -5.80 -9.33
CA LYS A 51 18.80 -6.21 -8.37
C LYS A 51 18.25 -6.51 -6.98
N CYS A 52 17.23 -5.78 -6.56
CA CYS A 52 16.69 -5.87 -5.20
C CYS A 52 15.44 -6.76 -5.11
N ASN A 53 14.87 -7.19 -6.25
CA ASN A 53 13.57 -7.87 -6.32
C ASN A 53 12.45 -7.09 -5.60
N LEU A 54 12.56 -5.76 -5.59
CA LEU A 54 11.59 -4.86 -4.96
C LEU A 54 10.55 -4.41 -5.99
N SER A 55 9.30 -4.34 -5.56
CA SER A 55 8.20 -3.75 -6.31
C SER A 55 7.47 -2.73 -5.45
N VAL A 56 7.22 -1.54 -5.98
CA VAL A 56 6.42 -0.52 -5.29
C VAL A 56 4.95 -0.75 -5.64
N LYS A 57 4.11 -0.89 -4.62
CA LYS A 57 2.66 -0.94 -4.78
C LYS A 57 2.06 0.44 -4.57
N VAL A 58 0.99 0.72 -5.32
CA VAL A 58 0.17 1.91 -5.06
C VAL A 58 -0.52 1.72 -3.71
N VAL A 59 -0.39 2.71 -2.83
CA VAL A 59 -1.08 2.71 -1.54
C VAL A 59 -2.51 3.17 -1.75
N THR A 60 -3.47 2.32 -1.38
CA THR A 60 -4.88 2.73 -1.27
C THR A 60 -5.10 3.32 0.11
N CYS A 61 -5.22 4.64 0.19
CA CYS A 61 -5.51 5.31 1.45
C CYS A 61 -6.99 5.10 1.82
N HIS A 62 -7.24 4.63 3.04
CA HIS A 62 -8.57 4.61 3.64
C HIS A 62 -8.73 5.79 4.60
N LEU A 63 -9.97 6.23 4.82
CA LEU A 63 -10.25 7.31 5.78
C LEU A 63 -9.77 6.89 7.18
N MET A 64 -9.01 7.75 7.84
CA MET A 64 -8.48 7.50 9.19
C MET A 64 -9.60 7.16 10.19
N VAL A 65 -10.80 7.72 10.02
CA VAL A 65 -11.97 7.42 10.86
C VAL A 65 -12.29 5.92 10.90
N ARG A 66 -12.03 5.16 9.83
CA ARG A 66 -12.25 3.70 9.80
C ARG A 66 -11.41 2.96 10.84
N ASN A 67 -10.22 3.47 11.15
CA ASN A 67 -9.29 2.89 12.11
C ASN A 67 -9.42 3.52 13.51
N SER A 68 -10.42 4.38 13.73
CA SER A 68 -10.69 4.89 15.08
C SER A 68 -11.23 3.77 15.96
N ASN A 69 -10.84 3.76 17.24
CA ASN A 69 -11.31 2.75 18.20
C ASN A 69 -12.84 2.68 18.24
N THR A 70 -13.51 3.83 18.19
CA THR A 70 -14.98 3.91 18.17
C THR A 70 -15.60 3.22 16.95
N THR A 71 -15.01 3.39 15.77
CA THR A 71 -15.51 2.74 14.55
C THR A 71 -15.21 1.25 14.54
N LEU A 72 -14.06 0.83 15.08
CA LEU A 72 -13.70 -0.58 15.22
C LEU A 72 -14.62 -1.30 16.21
N GLU A 73 -14.88 -0.70 17.38
CA GLU A 73 -15.81 -1.23 18.39
C GLU A 73 -17.22 -1.36 17.83
N ALA A 74 -17.72 -0.32 17.15
CA ALA A 74 -19.04 -0.37 16.51
C ALA A 74 -19.13 -1.47 15.43
N CYS A 75 -18.05 -1.69 14.67
CA CYS A 75 -17.97 -2.77 13.68
C CYS A 75 -18.02 -4.14 14.34
N ILE A 76 -17.26 -4.35 15.43
CA ILE A 76 -17.25 -5.61 16.18
C ILE A 76 -18.63 -5.90 16.76
N GLN A 77 -19.22 -4.93 17.46
CA GLN A 77 -20.55 -5.08 18.05
C GLN A 77 -21.60 -5.43 16.99
N PHE A 78 -21.57 -4.74 15.85
CA PHE A 78 -22.47 -5.03 14.74
C PHE A 78 -22.32 -6.48 14.26
N VAL A 79 -21.08 -6.94 14.03
CA VAL A 79 -20.82 -8.33 13.59
C VAL A 79 -21.34 -9.34 14.62
N GLU A 80 -21.08 -9.11 15.91
CA GLU A 80 -21.55 -9.99 16.98
C GLU A 80 -23.08 -10.07 17.05
N GLU A 81 -23.78 -8.94 16.94
CA GLU A 81 -25.25 -8.89 16.93
C GLU A 81 -25.85 -9.72 15.78
N TRP A 82 -25.24 -9.68 14.60
CA TRP A 82 -25.71 -10.46 13.45
C TRP A 82 -25.39 -11.95 13.57
N LEU A 83 -24.23 -12.30 14.12
CA LEU A 83 -23.89 -13.69 14.40
C LEU A 83 -24.87 -14.30 15.42
N GLN A 84 -25.21 -13.57 16.48
CA GLN A 84 -26.21 -14.01 17.47
C GLN A 84 -27.60 -14.22 16.85
N LYS A 85 -27.96 -13.46 15.82
CA LYS A 85 -29.21 -13.62 15.07
C LYS A 85 -29.18 -14.80 14.08
N GLY A 86 -28.08 -15.57 14.03
CA GLY A 86 -27.94 -16.70 13.11
C GLY A 86 -27.69 -16.29 11.65
N MET A 87 -27.37 -15.02 11.40
CA MET A 87 -26.93 -14.59 10.07
C MET A 87 -25.48 -15.00 9.85
N LEU A 88 -25.30 -16.14 9.21
CA LEU A 88 -24.01 -16.59 8.74
C LEU A 88 -23.78 -16.05 7.32
N TYR A 89 -22.79 -15.16 7.18
CA TYR A 89 -22.37 -14.51 5.92
C TYR A 89 -22.32 -15.50 4.73
N ILE A 90 -21.84 -16.71 4.97
CA ILE A 90 -21.62 -17.74 3.95
C ILE A 90 -22.92 -18.46 3.54
N GLN A 91 -23.90 -18.57 4.44
CA GLN A 91 -25.04 -19.46 4.25
C GLN A 91 -26.34 -18.71 3.91
N ASN A 92 -26.57 -17.56 4.54
CA ASN A 92 -27.91 -16.94 4.59
C ASN A 92 -27.93 -15.47 4.14
N CYS A 93 -26.88 -14.98 3.46
CA CYS A 93 -26.76 -13.55 3.16
C CYS A 93 -26.64 -13.27 1.66
N VAL A 94 -27.43 -12.32 1.16
CA VAL A 94 -27.31 -11.73 -0.18
C VAL A 94 -26.85 -10.29 -0.02
N PHE A 95 -25.72 -9.95 -0.64
CA PHE A 95 -25.17 -8.60 -0.59
C PHE A 95 -25.71 -7.78 -1.75
N LEU A 96 -26.37 -6.68 -1.41
CA LEU A 96 -26.78 -5.66 -2.36
C LEU A 96 -25.91 -4.43 -2.10
N ASP A 97 -24.86 -4.26 -2.88
CA ASP A 97 -24.07 -3.04 -2.84
C ASP A 97 -24.64 -2.00 -3.81
N LYS A 98 -24.58 -0.73 -3.42
CA LYS A 98 -25.07 0.40 -4.22
C LYS A 98 -24.36 0.48 -5.57
N SER A 99 -23.12 0.01 -5.67
CA SER A 99 -22.38 -0.08 -6.95
C SER A 99 -23.07 -1.00 -7.97
N GLY A 100 -23.85 -1.99 -7.53
CA GLY A 100 -24.66 -2.84 -8.41
C GLY A 100 -25.88 -2.15 -9.02
N PHE A 101 -26.26 -0.97 -8.51
CA PHE A 101 -27.41 -0.19 -8.94
C PHE A 101 -27.04 1.18 -9.54
N ASP A 102 -25.75 1.53 -9.54
CA ASP A 102 -25.29 2.77 -10.14
C ASP A 102 -25.08 2.58 -11.65
N ILE A 103 -26.09 3.00 -12.43
CA ILE A 103 -26.12 2.98 -13.89
C ILE A 103 -24.96 3.81 -14.49
N ASN A 104 -24.38 4.72 -13.70
CA ASN A 104 -23.25 5.58 -14.07
C ASN A 104 -21.89 5.05 -13.61
N MET A 105 -21.77 3.79 -13.17
CA MET A 105 -20.49 3.11 -12.94
C MET A 105 -19.71 2.95 -14.25
N ARG A 106 -19.16 4.05 -14.75
CA ARG A 106 -18.10 4.04 -15.75
C ARG A 106 -16.89 3.45 -15.06
N HIS A 107 -16.29 2.42 -15.65
CA HIS A 107 -14.96 1.97 -15.25
C HIS A 107 -14.01 3.18 -15.22
N SER A 108 -13.75 3.74 -14.04
CA SER A 108 -12.57 4.56 -13.87
C SER A 108 -11.40 3.58 -13.85
N ARG A 109 -10.57 3.65 -14.90
CA ARG A 109 -9.27 2.99 -14.86
C ARG A 109 -8.44 3.78 -13.85
N ALA A 110 -8.37 3.27 -12.64
CA ALA A 110 -7.27 3.58 -11.72
C ALA A 110 -6.03 2.81 -12.17
#